data_AF-A0A2E5ET84-F1
#
_entry.id   AF-A0A2E5ET84-F1
#
_cell.length_a   1.000
_cell.length_b   1.000
_cell.length_c   1.000
_cell.angle_alpha   90.00
_cell.angle_beta   90.00
_cell.angle_gamma   90.00
#
_symmetry.space_group_name_H-M   'P 1'
#
loop_
_entity.id
_entity.type
_entity.pdbx_description
1 polymer ?
#
loop_
_entity_poly.entity_id
_entity_poly.type
_entity_poly.pdbx_seq_one_letter_code
_entity_poly.pdbx_strand_id
1 'polypeptide(L)'
;MWLALRATGVSISRRSTMFELLVSFMNLRFSILVLLACLASLHAAERPNFIVIFIDDLGYADVSPFAKDRYATPNLDRMAREGRKFTNFYSASSVCTPSRAAILSGCYPIRVSMLYNETRPPHRHASVLWPGSRKGLNPEEVTIAEVLKERGYRTACFGKWHLGDQPPFLPTQQGFDEFYGTPNGHDMGVRAQPFGVPPAMVRNEKWLRNSK
;
A
#
# COMPACT_ATOMS: atom_id res chain seq x y z
N MET A 1 27.03 -89.75 37.88
CA MET A 1 27.78 -88.75 37.09
C MET A 1 26.79 -88.06 36.16
N TRP A 2 26.66 -86.72 36.29
CA TRP A 2 25.84 -85.78 35.47
C TRP A 2 24.31 -85.92 35.67
N LEU A 3 23.47 -84.88 35.82
CA LEU A 3 23.62 -83.43 35.71
C LEU A 3 22.53 -82.72 36.53
N ALA A 4 22.88 -81.65 37.23
CA ALA A 4 21.92 -80.67 37.76
C ALA A 4 21.66 -79.59 36.71
N LEU A 5 20.39 -79.25 36.45
CA LEU A 5 20.01 -78.09 35.65
C LEU A 5 19.12 -77.14 36.46
N ARG A 6 19.62 -75.91 36.54
CA ARG A 6 19.10 -74.74 37.25
C ARG A 6 17.71 -74.32 36.75
N ALA A 7 16.80 -74.01 37.66
CA ALA A 7 15.68 -73.11 37.42
C ALA A 7 16.02 -71.74 38.00
N THR A 8 16.46 -70.80 37.17
CA THR A 8 16.53 -69.38 37.51
C THR A 8 15.23 -68.72 37.06
N GLY A 9 14.52 -68.12 38.00
CA GLY A 9 13.24 -67.46 37.78
C GLY A 9 13.32 -66.18 36.95
N VAL A 10 12.14 -65.69 36.57
CA VAL A 10 11.89 -64.29 36.21
C VAL A 10 10.53 -63.92 36.79
N SER A 11 10.55 -63.04 37.79
CA SER A 11 9.36 -62.34 38.29
C SER A 11 9.05 -61.21 37.31
N ILE A 12 7.92 -61.30 36.60
CA ILE A 12 7.43 -60.24 35.71
C ILE A 12 6.74 -59.17 36.58
N SER A 13 7.47 -58.10 36.87
CA SER A 13 6.96 -56.90 37.54
C SER A 13 5.97 -56.15 36.63
N ARG A 14 4.68 -56.13 37.01
CA ARG A 14 3.59 -55.40 36.32
C ARG A 14 3.67 -53.85 36.44
N ARG A 15 4.78 -53.28 36.92
CA ARG A 15 4.89 -51.83 37.19
C ARG A 15 5.47 -50.98 36.03
N SER A 16 6.00 -51.58 34.97
CA SER A 16 6.68 -50.84 33.88
C SER A 16 5.78 -50.44 32.70
N THR A 17 4.70 -51.17 32.41
CA THR A 17 3.88 -50.96 31.19
C THR A 17 3.08 -49.66 31.22
N MET A 18 2.59 -49.24 32.39
CA MET A 18 1.80 -48.00 32.52
C MET A 18 2.67 -46.74 32.34
N PHE A 19 3.94 -46.81 32.78
CA PHE A 19 4.91 -45.72 32.61
C PHE A 19 5.36 -45.59 31.15
N GLU A 20 5.64 -46.72 30.48
CA GLU A 20 5.97 -46.72 29.04
C GLU A 20 4.81 -46.23 28.16
N LEU A 21 3.58 -46.62 28.49
CA LEU A 21 2.38 -46.10 27.81
C LEU A 21 2.24 -44.59 28.00
N LEU A 22 2.42 -44.08 29.22
CA LEU A 22 2.39 -42.63 29.51
C LEU A 22 3.47 -41.86 28.72
N VAL A 23 4.69 -42.37 28.70
CA VAL A 23 5.80 -41.78 27.93
C VAL A 23 5.49 -41.81 26.43
N SER A 24 4.92 -42.89 25.92
CA SER A 24 4.50 -43.00 24.51
C SER A 24 3.40 -42.00 24.15
N PHE A 25 2.40 -41.78 25.01
CA PHE A 25 1.37 -40.76 24.79
C PHE A 25 1.93 -39.33 24.85
N MET A 26 2.90 -39.07 25.72
CA MET A 26 3.59 -37.78 25.79
C MET A 26 4.41 -37.51 24.52
N ASN A 27 5.16 -38.50 24.03
CA ASN A 27 5.95 -38.38 22.80
C ASN A 27 5.08 -38.20 21.55
N LEU A 28 3.93 -38.88 21.48
CA LEU A 28 2.98 -38.71 20.38
C LEU A 28 2.36 -37.32 20.37
N ARG A 29 1.95 -36.79 21.54
CA ARG A 29 1.42 -35.42 21.67
C ARG A 29 2.47 -34.37 21.31
N PHE A 30 3.71 -34.56 21.76
CA PHE A 30 4.82 -33.67 21.40
C PHE A 30 5.07 -33.68 19.90
N SER A 31 5.07 -34.85 19.26
CA SER A 31 5.26 -34.99 17.82
C SER A 31 4.14 -34.34 17.01
N ILE A 32 2.88 -34.46 17.46
CA ILE A 32 1.72 -33.79 16.84
C ILE A 32 1.84 -32.26 16.98
N LEU A 33 2.26 -31.76 18.14
CA LEU A 33 2.46 -30.32 18.36
C LEU A 33 3.58 -29.75 17.49
N VAL A 34 4.69 -30.47 17.34
CA VAL A 34 5.79 -30.08 16.45
C VAL A 34 5.32 -30.07 14.99
N LEU A 35 4.56 -31.09 14.56
CA LEU A 35 4.03 -31.15 13.19
C LEU A 35 3.06 -29.99 12.89
N LEU A 36 2.16 -29.66 13.84
CA LEU A 36 1.24 -28.53 13.71
C LEU A 36 1.98 -27.19 13.64
N ALA A 37 3.05 -27.01 14.43
CA ALA A 37 3.89 -25.82 14.38
C ALA A 37 4.64 -25.68 13.03
N CYS A 38 5.15 -26.78 12.48
CA CYS A 38 5.78 -26.78 11.16
C CYS A 38 4.79 -26.42 10.05
N LEU A 39 3.58 -26.98 10.08
CA LEU A 39 2.52 -26.67 9.10
C LEU A 39 2.05 -25.21 9.17
N ALA A 40 2.03 -24.60 10.36
CA ALA A 40 1.73 -23.18 10.52
C ALA A 40 2.80 -22.28 9.90
N SER A 41 4.09 -22.65 9.99
CA SER A 41 5.20 -21.90 9.39
C SER A 41 5.21 -21.96 7.86
N LEU A 42 4.73 -23.05 7.26
CA LEU A 42 4.61 -23.18 5.81
C LEU A 42 3.50 -22.29 5.19
N HIS A 43 2.58 -21.78 6.00
CA HIS A 43 1.42 -21.00 5.54
C HIS A 43 1.54 -19.49 5.83
N ALA A 44 2.71 -19.01 6.24
CA ALA A 44 2.97 -17.58 6.28
C ALA A 44 3.08 -17.06 4.84
N ALA A 45 1.94 -16.73 4.23
CA ALA A 45 1.91 -16.07 2.94
C ALA A 45 2.76 -14.79 3.02
N GLU A 46 3.76 -14.69 2.15
CA GLU A 46 4.59 -13.50 2.06
C GLU A 46 3.67 -12.29 1.83
N ARG A 47 3.75 -11.30 2.73
CA ARG A 47 3.00 -10.06 2.59
C ARG A 47 3.68 -9.22 1.51
N PRO A 48 3.06 -9.01 0.33
CA PRO A 48 3.72 -8.29 -0.76
C PRO A 48 3.81 -6.80 -0.46
N ASN A 49 4.84 -6.13 -0.96
CA ASN A 49 4.89 -4.67 -0.94
C ASN A 49 4.06 -4.10 -2.09
N PHE A 50 3.25 -3.07 -1.80
CA PHE A 50 2.48 -2.35 -2.81
C PHE A 50 3.18 -1.04 -3.17
N ILE A 51 3.59 -0.89 -4.43
CA ILE A 51 4.19 0.34 -4.95
C ILE A 51 3.32 0.84 -6.11
N VAL A 52 2.69 2.00 -5.91
CA VAL A 52 1.87 2.66 -6.93
C VAL A 52 2.63 3.85 -7.49
N ILE A 53 3.02 3.76 -8.76
CA ILE A 53 3.64 4.87 -9.50
C ILE A 53 2.55 5.56 -10.32
N PHE A 54 2.13 6.75 -9.87
CA PHE A 54 1.09 7.54 -10.52
C PHE A 54 1.67 8.80 -11.15
N ILE A 55 1.77 8.79 -12.49
CA ILE A 55 2.50 9.80 -13.27
C ILE A 55 1.54 10.91 -13.70
N ASP A 56 1.98 12.16 -13.58
CA ASP A 56 1.21 13.35 -13.95
C ASP A 56 1.36 13.63 -15.45
N ASP A 57 0.24 13.88 -16.14
CA ASP A 57 0.17 14.30 -17.55
C ASP A 57 0.93 13.43 -18.56
N LEU A 58 1.10 12.13 -18.27
CA LEU A 58 1.68 11.17 -19.20
C LEU A 58 0.62 10.61 -20.16
N GLY A 59 0.77 10.90 -21.45
CA GLY A 59 -0.07 10.36 -22.51
C GLY A 59 0.24 8.90 -22.83
N TYR A 60 -0.73 8.23 -23.45
CA TYR A 60 -0.60 6.81 -23.83
C TYR A 60 0.63 6.54 -24.72
N ALA A 61 0.94 7.45 -25.63
CA ALA A 61 2.02 7.33 -26.61
C ALA A 61 3.34 7.98 -26.15
N ASP A 62 3.48 8.33 -24.86
CA ASP A 62 4.67 9.01 -24.34
C ASP A 62 5.73 8.05 -23.78
N VAL A 63 5.50 6.73 -23.85
CA VAL A 63 6.46 5.71 -23.40
C VAL A 63 6.65 4.63 -24.46
N SER A 64 7.89 4.16 -24.59
CA SER A 64 8.28 3.19 -25.62
C SER A 64 7.52 1.86 -25.61
N PRO A 65 6.98 1.35 -24.48
CA PRO A 65 6.12 0.16 -24.49
C PRO A 65 4.81 0.27 -25.29
N PHE A 66 4.35 1.50 -25.56
CA PHE A 66 3.09 1.80 -26.26
C PHE A 66 3.27 2.61 -27.56
N ALA A 67 4.37 3.35 -27.71
CA ALA A 67 4.74 4.03 -28.95
C ALA A 67 6.25 3.88 -29.19
N LYS A 68 6.61 2.94 -30.05
CA LYS A 68 8.01 2.64 -30.36
C LYS A 68 8.71 3.88 -30.93
N ASP A 69 9.97 4.06 -30.56
CA ASP A 69 10.92 4.99 -31.19
C ASP A 69 10.67 6.50 -30.95
N ARG A 70 9.75 6.90 -30.07
CA ARG A 70 9.52 8.32 -29.73
C ARG A 70 10.37 8.83 -28.56
N TYR A 71 10.50 8.04 -27.50
CA TYR A 71 11.22 8.39 -26.27
C TYR A 71 11.95 7.17 -25.71
N ALA A 72 13.15 7.38 -25.15
CA ALA A 72 13.90 6.31 -24.49
C ALA A 72 13.40 6.13 -23.05
N THR A 73 12.68 5.03 -22.77
CA THR A 73 12.20 4.70 -21.42
C THR A 73 12.66 3.31 -20.96
N PRO A 74 13.99 3.05 -20.87
CA PRO A 74 14.53 1.69 -20.72
C PRO A 74 14.04 0.94 -19.47
N ASN A 75 13.80 1.66 -18.37
CA ASN A 75 13.25 1.06 -17.15
C ASN A 75 11.77 0.65 -17.33
N LEU A 76 10.98 1.44 -18.05
CA LEU A 76 9.60 1.08 -18.38
C LEU A 76 9.56 -0.04 -19.41
N ASP A 77 10.48 -0.07 -20.38
CA ASP A 77 10.63 -1.18 -21.32
C ASP A 77 10.92 -2.50 -20.60
N ARG A 78 11.80 -2.46 -19.60
CA ARG A 78 12.09 -3.60 -18.74
C ARG A 78 10.86 -4.02 -17.94
N MET A 79 10.19 -3.08 -17.26
CA MET A 79 8.98 -3.36 -16.48
C MET A 79 7.88 -3.99 -17.34
N ALA A 80 7.70 -3.51 -18.58
CA ALA A 80 6.70 -4.03 -19.50
C ALA A 80 7.04 -5.44 -20.04
N ARG A 81 8.33 -5.79 -20.09
CA ARG A 81 8.83 -7.11 -20.53
C ARG A 81 8.79 -8.15 -19.41
N GLU A 82 9.09 -7.74 -18.18
CA GLU A 82 9.08 -8.59 -16.99
C GLU A 82 7.69 -8.71 -16.35
N GLY A 83 6.76 -7.82 -16.71
CA GLY A 83 5.45 -7.71 -16.10
C GLY A 83 4.30 -7.81 -17.09
N ARG A 84 3.23 -7.07 -16.81
CA ARG A 84 2.00 -7.03 -17.60
C ARG A 84 1.76 -5.63 -18.17
N LYS A 85 1.34 -5.58 -19.44
CA LYS A 85 0.90 -4.37 -20.11
C LYS A 85 -0.62 -4.37 -20.27
N PHE A 86 -1.25 -3.23 -20.01
CA PHE A 86 -2.65 -3.01 -20.30
C PHE A 86 -2.77 -2.06 -21.49
N THR A 87 -3.36 -2.53 -22.58
CA THR A 87 -3.60 -1.69 -23.77
C THR A 87 -4.87 -0.85 -23.64
N ASN A 88 -5.73 -1.19 -22.68
CA ASN A 88 -7.03 -0.59 -22.39
C ASN A 88 -7.12 -0.32 -20.88
N PHE A 89 -6.41 0.70 -20.40
CA PHE A 89 -6.45 1.16 -19.01
C PHE A 89 -6.90 2.61 -18.99
N TYR A 90 -7.91 2.92 -18.19
CA TYR A 90 -8.56 4.24 -18.18
C TYR A 90 -8.44 4.88 -16.81
N SER A 91 -8.08 6.16 -16.80
CA SER A 91 -8.23 7.00 -15.62
C SER A 91 -9.71 7.35 -15.43
N ALA A 92 -10.18 7.39 -14.18
CA ALA A 92 -11.56 7.78 -13.87
C ALA A 92 -11.88 9.25 -14.21
N SER A 93 -10.84 10.07 -14.48
CA SER A 93 -10.99 11.42 -15.01
C SER A 93 -9.72 11.83 -15.77
N SER A 94 -9.87 12.75 -16.73
CA SER A 94 -8.77 13.31 -17.52
C SER A 94 -8.01 14.44 -16.81
N VAL A 95 -8.35 14.77 -15.57
CA VAL A 95 -7.69 15.85 -14.79
C VAL A 95 -7.29 15.39 -13.37
N CYS A 96 -6.29 16.06 -12.80
CA CYS A 96 -5.49 15.58 -11.66
C CYS A 96 -6.29 15.26 -10.38
N THR A 97 -7.02 16.24 -9.84
CA THR A 97 -7.76 16.09 -8.57
C THR A 97 -8.73 14.88 -8.61
N PRO A 98 -9.69 14.79 -9.54
CA PRO A 98 -10.63 13.68 -9.58
C PRO A 98 -9.96 12.33 -9.87
N SER A 99 -8.93 12.28 -10.72
CA SER A 99 -8.24 11.01 -11.00
C SER A 99 -7.50 10.46 -9.77
N ARG A 100 -6.84 11.34 -9.00
CA ARG A 100 -6.20 11.01 -7.73
C ARG A 100 -7.20 10.59 -6.66
N ALA A 101 -8.35 11.26 -6.59
CA ALA A 101 -9.41 10.88 -5.66
C ALA A 101 -9.91 9.46 -5.94
N ALA A 102 -10.09 9.13 -7.22
CA ALA A 102 -10.61 7.83 -7.62
C ALA A 102 -9.62 6.69 -7.36
N ILE A 103 -8.33 6.85 -7.67
CA ILE A 103 -7.35 5.77 -7.43
C ILE A 103 -7.15 5.49 -5.94
N LEU A 104 -7.30 6.49 -5.08
CA LEU A 104 -7.15 6.32 -3.63
C LEU A 104 -8.40 5.76 -2.96
N SER A 105 -9.59 6.21 -3.35
CA SER A 105 -10.86 5.78 -2.74
C SER A 105 -11.51 4.57 -3.43
N GLY A 106 -11.05 4.19 -4.61
CA GLY A 106 -11.71 3.17 -5.45
C GLY A 106 -13.09 3.61 -5.97
N CYS A 107 -13.43 4.89 -5.88
CA CYS A 107 -14.76 5.42 -6.17
C CYS A 107 -14.75 6.37 -7.37
N TYR A 108 -15.87 6.44 -8.10
CA TYR A 108 -16.05 7.50 -9.09
C TYR A 108 -15.94 8.89 -8.43
N PRO A 109 -15.27 9.88 -9.06
CA PRO A 109 -15.02 11.18 -8.45
C PRO A 109 -16.30 11.92 -8.02
N ILE A 110 -17.41 11.69 -8.71
CA ILE A 110 -18.70 12.29 -8.35
C ILE A 110 -19.24 11.76 -7.02
N ARG A 111 -19.00 10.48 -6.67
CA ARG A 111 -19.45 9.85 -5.42
C ARG A 111 -18.78 10.52 -4.22
N VAL A 112 -17.47 10.75 -4.33
CA VAL A 112 -16.64 11.33 -3.26
C VAL A 112 -16.59 12.86 -3.35
N SER A 113 -17.51 13.47 -4.11
CA SER A 113 -17.60 14.92 -4.29
C SER A 113 -16.33 15.59 -4.85
N MET A 114 -15.48 14.88 -5.58
CA MET A 114 -14.22 15.39 -6.15
C MET A 114 -14.27 15.66 -7.66
N LEU A 115 -15.42 15.48 -8.32
CA LEU A 115 -15.58 15.81 -9.74
C LEU A 115 -15.51 17.33 -10.01
N TYR A 116 -16.01 18.12 -9.06
CA TYR A 116 -16.01 19.57 -9.14
C TYR A 116 -15.31 20.17 -7.92
N ASN A 117 -14.63 21.30 -8.06
CA ASN A 117 -14.12 22.10 -6.95
C ASN A 117 -15.26 22.99 -6.40
N GLU A 118 -14.92 24.01 -5.63
CA GLU A 118 -15.90 24.98 -5.09
C GLU A 118 -16.50 25.90 -6.17
N THR A 119 -15.78 26.13 -7.26
CA THR A 119 -16.24 26.94 -8.40
C THR A 119 -16.97 26.03 -9.39
N ARG A 120 -18.30 25.96 -9.27
CA ARG A 120 -19.14 25.13 -10.15
C ARG A 120 -19.02 25.56 -11.62
N PRO A 121 -19.28 24.67 -12.59
CA PRO A 121 -19.38 25.05 -14.00
C PRO A 121 -20.27 26.29 -14.19
N PRO A 122 -19.93 27.22 -15.09
CA PRO A 122 -19.05 27.07 -16.25
C PRO A 122 -17.60 27.56 -16.08
N HIS A 123 -17.08 27.67 -14.85
CA HIS A 123 -15.70 28.15 -14.64
C HIS A 123 -14.65 27.22 -15.28
N ARG A 124 -13.68 27.81 -16.01
CA ARG A 124 -12.49 27.08 -16.47
C ARG A 124 -11.78 26.55 -15.23
N HIS A 125 -11.46 25.25 -15.20
CA HIS A 125 -10.89 24.54 -14.04
C HIS A 125 -11.86 24.19 -12.90
N ALA A 126 -13.18 24.17 -13.14
CA ALA A 126 -14.19 23.74 -12.17
C ALA A 126 -14.00 22.32 -11.59
N SER A 127 -13.02 21.53 -12.05
CA SER A 127 -12.74 20.16 -11.60
C SER A 127 -11.40 20.00 -10.86
N VAL A 128 -10.62 21.07 -10.71
CA VAL A 128 -9.27 20.99 -10.11
C VAL A 128 -9.22 21.84 -8.84
N LEU A 129 -8.68 21.29 -7.75
CA LEU A 129 -8.45 22.05 -6.53
C LEU A 129 -7.28 23.02 -6.73
N TRP A 130 -7.48 24.25 -6.30
CA TRP A 130 -6.47 25.30 -6.31
C TRP A 130 -5.86 25.48 -4.92
N PRO A 131 -4.63 26.03 -4.81
CA PRO A 131 -4.08 26.38 -3.52
C PRO A 131 -5.03 27.26 -2.71
N GLY A 132 -5.24 26.92 -1.43
CA GLY A 132 -6.18 27.61 -0.56
C GLY A 132 -7.65 27.24 -0.76
N SER A 133 -7.97 26.21 -1.55
CA SER A 133 -9.34 25.68 -1.61
C SER A 133 -9.77 25.23 -0.21
N ARG A 134 -10.97 25.62 0.20
CA ARG A 134 -11.63 25.12 1.42
C ARG A 134 -12.09 23.68 1.28
N LYS A 135 -12.09 23.14 0.06
CA LYS A 135 -12.48 21.79 -0.30
C LYS A 135 -11.25 20.88 -0.46
N GLY A 136 -11.40 19.64 -0.01
CA GLY A 136 -10.49 18.52 -0.23
C GLY A 136 -11.25 17.20 -0.27
N LEU A 137 -10.53 16.08 -0.36
CA LEU A 137 -11.12 14.76 -0.14
C LEU A 137 -11.70 14.73 1.27
N ASN A 138 -12.96 14.34 1.41
CA ASN A 138 -13.63 14.26 2.70
C ASN A 138 -12.81 13.31 3.62
N PRO A 139 -12.42 13.73 4.85
CA PRO A 139 -11.72 12.89 5.82
C PRO A 139 -12.45 11.60 6.20
N GLU A 140 -13.75 11.49 5.93
CA GLU A 140 -14.53 10.27 6.16
C GLU A 140 -14.46 9.26 4.99
N GLU A 141 -13.90 9.63 3.84
CA GLU A 141 -13.69 8.68 2.74
C GLU A 141 -12.48 7.81 3.02
N VAL A 142 -12.67 6.50 2.91
CA VAL A 142 -11.60 5.53 3.17
C VAL A 142 -10.69 5.38 1.97
N THR A 143 -9.39 5.58 2.16
CA THR A 143 -8.36 5.41 1.13
C THR A 143 -7.70 4.03 1.19
N ILE A 144 -7.07 3.62 0.08
CA ILE A 144 -6.24 2.42 0.03
C ILE A 144 -5.12 2.44 1.08
N ALA A 145 -4.62 3.62 1.46
CA ALA A 145 -3.58 3.74 2.48
C ALA A 145 -4.13 3.34 3.86
N GLU A 146 -5.33 3.79 4.23
CA GLU A 146 -5.97 3.41 5.50
C GLU A 146 -6.28 1.91 5.54
N VAL A 147 -6.83 1.38 4.44
CA VAL A 147 -7.12 -0.05 4.27
C VAL A 147 -5.86 -0.91 4.43
N LEU A 148 -4.71 -0.46 3.91
CA LEU A 148 -3.44 -1.15 4.08
C LEU A 148 -2.87 -0.97 5.49
N LYS A 149 -2.99 0.21 6.08
CA LYS A 149 -2.52 0.51 7.44
C LYS A 149 -3.22 -0.35 8.48
N GLU A 150 -4.53 -0.57 8.36
CA GLU A 150 -5.28 -1.52 9.20
C GLU A 150 -4.76 -2.96 9.13
N ARG A 151 -4.10 -3.33 8.01
CA ARG A 151 -3.47 -4.64 7.81
C ARG A 151 -2.00 -4.67 8.25
N GLY A 152 -1.52 -3.62 8.91
CA GLY A 152 -0.16 -3.53 9.44
C GLY A 152 0.90 -3.12 8.43
N TYR A 153 0.51 -2.55 7.28
CA TYR A 153 1.47 -1.93 6.36
C TYR A 153 1.90 -0.56 6.87
N ARG A 154 3.18 -0.22 6.66
CA ARG A 154 3.60 1.19 6.66
C ARG A 154 3.25 1.82 5.33
N THR A 155 2.78 3.06 5.37
CA THR A 155 2.30 3.79 4.19
C THR A 155 3.08 5.08 4.00
N ALA A 156 3.45 5.38 2.75
CA ALA A 156 4.14 6.63 2.43
C ALA A 156 3.64 7.19 1.09
N CYS A 157 3.54 8.51 1.01
CA CYS A 157 3.18 9.25 -0.19
C CYS A 157 4.32 10.19 -0.58
N PHE A 158 4.78 10.11 -1.82
CA PHE A 158 5.87 10.95 -2.34
C PHE A 158 5.42 11.69 -3.59
N GLY A 159 5.67 13.00 -3.64
CA GLY A 159 5.30 13.85 -4.77
C GLY A 159 3.96 14.57 -4.62
N LYS A 160 3.15 14.60 -5.68
CA LYS A 160 1.95 15.43 -5.76
C LYS A 160 0.74 14.77 -5.09
N TRP A 161 0.09 15.48 -4.18
CA TRP A 161 -1.14 15.01 -3.52
C TRP A 161 -2.42 15.43 -4.25
N HIS A 162 -2.67 16.74 -4.37
CA HIS A 162 -3.76 17.38 -5.12
C HIS A 162 -5.20 17.04 -4.69
N LEU A 163 -5.39 16.65 -3.43
CA LEU A 163 -6.70 16.39 -2.82
C LEU A 163 -7.04 17.34 -1.66
N GLY A 164 -6.43 18.53 -1.67
CA GLY A 164 -6.60 19.56 -0.65
C GLY A 164 -5.28 19.88 0.02
N ASP A 165 -5.09 21.14 0.38
CA ASP A 165 -3.88 21.66 1.02
C ASP A 165 -4.12 22.21 2.43
N GLN A 166 -5.36 22.13 2.90
CA GLN A 166 -5.73 22.46 4.28
C GLN A 166 -5.37 21.30 5.22
N PRO A 167 -5.07 21.58 6.51
CA PRO A 167 -4.62 20.56 7.44
C PRO A 167 -5.46 19.27 7.48
N PRO A 168 -6.81 19.32 7.48
CA PRO A 168 -7.63 18.10 7.51
C PRO A 168 -7.53 17.22 6.25
N PHE A 169 -7.02 17.77 5.15
CA PHE A 169 -6.96 17.08 3.85
C PHE A 169 -5.55 16.64 3.47
N LEU A 170 -4.56 16.80 4.36
CA LEU A 170 -3.19 16.36 4.09
C LEU A 170 -3.09 14.83 4.06
N PRO A 171 -2.11 14.25 3.33
CA PRO A 171 -1.95 12.80 3.23
C PRO A 171 -1.85 12.08 4.59
N THR A 172 -1.24 12.73 5.58
CA THR A 172 -1.09 12.18 6.94
C THR A 172 -2.42 12.02 7.68
N GLN A 173 -3.44 12.77 7.25
CA GLN A 173 -4.82 12.66 7.74
C GLN A 173 -5.65 11.66 6.92
N GLN A 174 -5.04 11.00 5.92
CA GLN A 174 -5.68 10.12 4.95
C GLN A 174 -4.86 8.80 4.81
N GLY A 175 -4.43 8.27 5.96
CA GLY A 175 -3.80 6.95 6.05
C GLY A 175 -2.31 6.85 5.76
N PHE A 176 -1.62 7.91 5.32
CA PHE A 176 -0.18 7.87 5.07
C PHE A 176 0.64 8.17 6.33
N ASP A 177 1.58 7.29 6.70
CA ASP A 177 2.50 7.55 7.83
C ASP A 177 3.57 8.60 7.51
N GLU A 178 4.00 8.66 6.25
CA GLU A 178 4.99 9.61 5.76
C GLU A 178 4.50 10.32 4.49
N PHE A 179 4.74 11.62 4.43
CA PHE A 179 4.53 12.41 3.22
C PHE A 179 5.74 13.29 2.93
N TYR A 180 6.17 13.30 1.68
CA TYR A 180 7.13 14.30 1.19
C TYR A 180 6.80 14.72 -0.24
N GLY A 181 6.40 15.97 -0.42
CA GLY A 181 6.01 16.46 -1.74
C GLY A 181 5.19 17.74 -1.70
N THR A 182 4.35 17.94 -2.71
CA THR A 182 3.52 19.16 -2.85
C THR A 182 2.04 18.84 -2.73
N PRO A 183 1.28 19.60 -1.91
CA PRO A 183 -0.18 19.44 -1.86
C PRO A 183 -0.88 19.81 -3.16
N ASN A 184 -0.25 20.63 -4.00
CA ASN A 184 -0.82 21.22 -5.21
C ASN A 184 0.01 20.89 -6.47
N GLY A 185 -0.56 21.16 -7.66
CA GLY A 185 0.15 21.07 -8.94
C GLY A 185 1.30 22.07 -9.08
N HIS A 186 2.33 21.68 -9.82
CA HIS A 186 3.55 22.47 -10.04
C HIS A 186 3.30 23.81 -10.74
N ASP A 187 2.31 23.87 -11.62
CA ASP A 187 1.90 25.03 -12.41
C ASP A 187 0.95 25.99 -11.66
N MET A 188 0.49 25.61 -10.47
CA MET A 188 -0.49 26.37 -9.69
C MET A 188 0.14 27.52 -8.87
N GLY A 189 1.46 27.69 -8.96
CA GLY A 189 2.30 28.53 -8.09
C GLY A 189 2.56 29.98 -8.51
N VAL A 190 2.08 30.46 -9.67
CA VAL A 190 2.41 31.84 -10.12
C VAL A 190 1.24 32.83 -10.00
N ARG A 191 -0.01 32.35 -9.98
CA ARG A 191 -1.20 33.23 -9.99
C ARG A 191 -1.99 33.32 -8.68
N ALA A 192 -1.84 32.35 -7.77
CA ALA A 192 -2.66 32.25 -6.55
C ALA A 192 -1.92 32.68 -5.27
N GLN A 193 -0.59 32.83 -5.33
CA GLN A 193 0.24 33.27 -4.19
C GLN A 193 0.62 34.74 -4.42
N PRO A 194 0.48 35.66 -3.44
CA PRO A 194 0.78 37.09 -3.62
C PRO A 194 2.24 37.40 -4.00
N PHE A 195 3.12 36.40 -4.07
CA PHE A 195 4.57 36.58 -4.16
C PHE A 195 5.29 35.66 -5.17
N GLY A 196 4.57 34.99 -6.09
CA GLY A 196 5.21 34.18 -7.15
C GLY A 196 6.11 33.05 -6.61
N VAL A 197 5.78 32.50 -5.44
CA VAL A 197 6.57 31.45 -4.78
C VAL A 197 6.12 30.08 -5.30
N PRO A 198 7.04 29.20 -5.71
CA PRO A 198 6.71 27.81 -6.06
C PRO A 198 5.88 27.14 -4.97
N PRO A 199 5.01 26.16 -5.30
CA PRO A 199 4.28 25.40 -4.29
C PRO A 199 5.25 24.89 -3.23
N ALA A 200 5.04 25.29 -1.97
CA ALA A 200 5.95 24.93 -0.90
C ALA A 200 5.95 23.40 -0.72
N MET A 201 7.16 22.83 -0.66
CA MET A 201 7.32 21.42 -0.31
C MET A 201 6.84 21.20 1.12
N VAL A 202 6.20 20.07 1.35
CA VAL A 202 5.70 19.66 2.66
C VAL A 202 6.35 18.35 3.03
N ARG A 203 6.83 18.27 4.26
CA ARG A 203 7.22 17.01 4.90
C ARG A 203 6.24 16.73 6.03
N ASN A 204 5.45 15.67 5.89
CA ASN A 204 4.32 15.34 6.74
C ASN A 204 3.33 16.52 6.82
N GLU A 205 3.39 17.29 7.90
CA GLU A 205 2.52 18.46 8.12
C GLU A 205 3.32 19.78 8.19
N LYS A 206 4.65 19.69 7.98
CA LYS A 206 5.56 20.82 8.08
C LYS A 206 5.89 21.36 6.69
N TRP A 207 5.46 22.59 6.44
CA TRP A 207 5.84 23.36 5.26
C TRP A 207 7.34 23.69 5.31
N LEU A 208 8.07 23.26 4.28
CA LEU A 208 9.47 23.58 4.09
C LEU A 208 9.54 24.94 3.41
N ARG A 209 10.20 25.91 4.05
CA ARG A 209 10.48 27.19 3.42
C ARG A 209 11.56 26.96 2.37
N ASN A 210 11.35 27.41 1.14
CA ASN A 210 12.43 27.53 0.17
C ASN A 210 13.47 28.48 0.79
N SER A 211 14.65 27.94 1.13
CA SER A 211 15.81 28.78 1.44
C SER A 211 16.09 29.60 0.19
N LYS A 212 16.06 30.92 0.35
CA LYS A 212 16.53 31.86 -0.68
C LYS A 212 17.99 31.58 -1.00
#